data_AF-A0A2J6T8A8-F1
#
_entry.id   AF-A0A2J6T8A8-F1
#
_cell.length_a   1.000
_cell.length_b   1.000
_cell.length_c   1.000
_cell.angle_alpha   90.00
_cell.angle_beta   90.00
_cell.angle_gamma   90.00
#
_symmetry.space_group_name_H-M   'P 1'
#
loop_
_entity.id
_entity.type
_entity.pdbx_description
1 polymer ?
#
loop_
_entity_poly.entity_id
_entity_poly.type
_entity_poly.pdbx_seq_one_letter_code
_entity_poly.pdbx_strand_id
1 'polypeptide(L)' 'KRKNEGLNRRKDTLIKEAYELGEFDGIDVALIICKHGRYTTYGSRDHASWPPSIAEI' A
#
# COMPACT_ATOMS: atom_id res chain seq x y z
N LYS A 1 14.67 -11.66 -17.36
CA LYS A 1 13.53 -10.71 -17.47
C LYS A 1 12.24 -11.16 -16.75
N ARG A 2 11.83 -12.44 -16.74
CA ARG A 2 10.53 -12.90 -16.18
C ARG A 2 10.33 -12.82 -14.64
N LYS A 3 11.39 -12.88 -13.82
CA LYS A 3 11.24 -12.86 -12.34
C LYS A 3 10.62 -11.57 -11.78
N ASN A 4 10.86 -10.41 -12.42
CA ASN A 4 10.32 -9.13 -11.96
C ASN A 4 8.85 -8.94 -12.36
N GLU A 5 8.38 -9.63 -13.40
CA GLU A 5 7.01 -9.51 -13.88
C GLU A 5 6.01 -10.08 -12.87
N GLY A 6 6.35 -11.23 -12.26
CA GLY A 6 5.55 -11.82 -11.18
C GLY A 6 5.52 -10.96 -9.91
N LEU A 7 6.63 -10.29 -9.58
CA LEU A 7 6.68 -9.38 -8.43
C LEU A 7 5.86 -8.12 -8.66
N ASN A 8 5.94 -7.53 -9.86
CA ASN A 8 5.12 -6.36 -10.21
C ASN A 8 3.63 -6.71 -10.16
N ARG A 9 3.21 -7.84 -10.76
CA ARG A 9 1.81 -8.29 -10.68
C ARG A 9 1.32 -8.46 -9.25
N ARG A 10 2.10 -9.09 -8.36
CA ARG A 10 1.74 -9.24 -6.94
C ARG A 10 1.65 -7.90 -6.22
N LYS A 11 2.55 -6.96 -6.54
CA LYS A 11 2.51 -5.59 -6.00
C LYS A 11 1.22 -4.89 -6.41
N ASP A 12 0.85 -5.00 -7.69
CA ASP A 12 -0.37 -4.38 -8.21
C ASP A 12 -1.62 -5.02 -7.61
N THR A 13 -1.64 -6.34 -7.42
CA THR A 13 -2.70 -7.03 -6.68
C THR A 13 -2.81 -6.52 -5.24
N LEU A 14 -1.70 -6.41 -4.50
CA LEU A 14 -1.73 -5.90 -3.12
C LEU A 14 -2.29 -4.48 -3.03
N ILE A 15 -1.94 -3.62 -3.98
CA ILE A 15 -2.48 -2.25 -4.04
C ILE A 15 -3.99 -2.28 -4.32
N LYS A 16 -4.45 -3.16 -5.23
CA LYS A 16 -5.87 -3.33 -5.56
C LYS A 16 -6.69 -3.80 -4.35
N GLU A 17 -6.21 -4.81 -3.63
CA GLU A 17 -6.89 -5.30 -2.42
C GLU A 17 -6.92 -4.23 -1.31
N ALA A 18 -5.83 -3.46 -1.15
CA ALA A 18 -5.77 -2.35 -0.19
C ALA A 18 -6.76 -1.23 -0.56
N TYR A 19 -6.94 -0.95 -1.85
CA TYR A 19 -7.96 -0.03 -2.34
C TYR A 19 -9.36 -0.56 -2.05
N GLU A 20 -9.67 -1.80 -2.44
CA GLU A 20 -10.98 -2.42 -2.22
C GLU A 20 -11.35 -2.48 -0.73
N LEU A 21 -10.37 -2.70 0.15
CA LEU A 21 -10.57 -2.67 1.59
C LEU A 21 -10.87 -1.25 2.11
N GLY A 22 -10.28 -0.23 1.52
CA GLY A 22 -10.52 1.18 1.88
C GLY A 22 -11.87 1.73 1.41
N GLU A 23 -12.55 1.06 0.49
CA GLU A 23 -13.90 1.43 0.04
C GLU A 23 -14.99 1.05 1.08
N PHE A 24 -14.66 0.19 2.05
CA PHE A 24 -15.58 -0.12 3.14
C PHE A 24 -15.65 1.05 4.14
N ASP A 25 -16.87 1.37 4.59
CA ASP A 25 -17.08 2.50 5.48
C ASP A 25 -16.34 2.34 6.81
N GLY A 26 -15.71 3.42 7.25
CA GLY A 26 -14.92 3.46 8.49
C GLY A 26 -13.56 2.75 8.46
N ILE A 27 -13.06 2.30 7.30
CA ILE A 27 -11.72 1.68 7.19
C ILE A 27 -10.74 2.64 6.51
N ASP A 28 -9.67 2.98 7.23
CA ASP A 28 -8.51 3.64 6.66
C ASP A 28 -7.38 2.62 6.46
N VAL A 29 -6.83 2.54 5.24
CA VAL A 29 -5.83 1.55 4.84
C VAL A 29 -4.54 2.24 4.46
N ALA A 30 -3.42 1.67 4.90
CA ALA A 30 -2.08 2.07 4.54
C ALA A 30 -1.27 0.84 4.11
N LEU A 31 -0.61 0.93 2.96
CA LEU A 31 0.29 -0.11 2.46
C LEU A 31 1.68 0.48 2.24
N ILE A 32 2.67 -0.05 2.94
CA ILE A 32 4.08 0.36 2.84
C ILE A 32 4.88 -0.82 2.32
N ILE A 33 5.52 -0.65 1.16
CA ILE A 33 6.37 -1.67 0.53
C ILE A 33 7.82 -1.18 0.53
N CYS A 34 8.71 -1.91 1.20
CA CYS A 34 10.15 -1.66 1.17
C CYS A 34 10.84 -2.69 0.27
N LYS A 35 11.58 -2.20 -0.74
CA LYS A 35 12.40 -3.05 -1.62
C LYS A 35 13.76 -2.41 -1.83
N HIS A 36 14.82 -3.09 -1.38
CA HIS A 36 16.21 -2.59 -1.46
C HIS A 36 16.36 -1.15 -0.91
N GLY A 37 15.71 -0.85 0.22
CA GLY A 37 15.76 0.48 0.84
C GLY A 37 14.89 1.55 0.16
N ARG A 38 14.19 1.22 -0.93
CA ARG A 38 13.18 2.11 -1.54
C ARG A 38 11.80 1.79 -1.00
N TYR A 39 11.12 2.83 -0.54
CA TYR A 39 9.75 2.76 -0.04
C TYR A 39 8.76 3.14 -1.14
N THR A 40 7.64 2.43 -1.20
CA THR A 40 6.45 2.79 -1.98
C THR A 40 5.27 2.74 -1.03
N THR A 41 4.49 3.81 -0.99
CA THR A 41 3.34 3.95 -0.10
C THR A 41 2.06 4.07 -0.91
N TYR A 42 1.01 3.44 -0.42
CA TYR A 42 -0.38 3.63 -0.85
C TYR A 42 -1.22 3.96 0.39
N GLY A 43 -2.11 4.95 0.26
CA GLY A 43 -3.08 5.32 1.29
C GLY A 43 -4.47 5.39 0.68
N SER A 44 -5.50 4.90 1.39
CA SER A 44 -6.88 4.88 0.90
C SER A 44 -7.55 6.26 0.91
N ARG A 45 -7.04 7.23 1.68
CA ARG A 45 -7.58 8.58 1.76
C ARG A 45 -6.47 9.63 1.75
N ASP A 46 -6.73 10.75 1.08
CA ASP A 46 -5.88 11.96 1.06
C ASP A 46 -5.95 12.74 2.39
N HIS A 47 -6.02 12.03 3.52
CA HIS A 47 -5.81 12.66 4.81
C HIS A 47 -4.33 13.02 4.89
N ALA A 48 -4.03 14.31 5.01
CA ALA A 48 -2.66 14.82 5.12
C ALA A 48 -1.86 14.20 6.29
N SER A 49 -2.54 13.52 7.22
CA SER A 49 -2.03 12.86 8.41
C SER A 49 -2.02 11.33 8.32
N TRP A 50 -2.30 10.76 7.14
CA TRP A 50 -2.41 9.31 6.91
C TRP A 50 -1.38 8.83 5.87
N PRO A 51 -0.71 7.67 6.04
CA PRO A 51 -0.76 6.78 7.20
C PRO A 51 -0.25 7.46 8.48
N PRO A 52 -0.63 6.97 9.67
CA PRO A 52 0.07 7.33 10.90
C PRO A 52 1.56 7.00 10.76
N SER A 53 2.41 7.69 11.51
CA SER A 53 3.84 7.43 11.46
C SER A 53 4.13 5.95 11.77
N ILE A 54 5.26 5.40 11.30
CA ILE A 54 5.63 4.00 11.60
C ILE A 54 5.73 3.73 13.12
N ALA A 55 5.86 4.78 13.93
CA ALA A 55 5.90 4.70 15.40
C ALA A 55 4.50 4.58 16.02
N GLU A 56 3.45 4.86 15.24
CA GLU A 56 2.05 4.83 15.62
C GLU A 56 1.29 3.65 14.98
N ILE A 57 1.92 2.91 14.06
CA ILE A 57 1.47 1.60 13.51
C ILE A 57 2.04 0.48 14.38
#